data_AF-C5M7U7-F1
#
_entry.id   AF-C5M7U7-F1
#
_cell.length_a   1.000
_cell.length_b   1.000
_cell.length_c   1.000
_cell.angle_alpha   90.00
_cell.angle_beta   90.00
_cell.angle_gamma   90.00
#
_symmetry.space_group_name_H-M   'P 1'
#
loop_
_entity.id
_entity.type
_entity.pdbx_description
1 polymer ?
#
loop_
_entity_poly.entity_id
_entity_poly.type
_entity_poly.pdbx_seq_one_letter_code
_entity_poly.pdbx_strand_id
1 'polypeptide(L)'
;MTDKFDVEYLAINQLAYSFNKFTQLNSSTDTPHDLVEIATRSFQLMKRYEVVHPLAESLLQFLSNQGVSVEECSHEWVSNTRSLNEAYLLQLDHDMRRALDQAMEALSPVLSAALFGKIKRAIIITAVQGSYEEGLVLLNNYLSLVDFSSQPKTKEKFIENRYMEFLFYQYVLNKFSLIWFPNEDLESRRTSSSFNSGKYNKVTITSNSYKPMNQIYSKTTAYYQKNETLFSSSDIETQYYWSIKFLHLTLMFKQFKFVEFYDEFVEYFLHQKEPIDLLTGDLAILKTNLLVMFGIASIFLKPFNSLTLSGIGRDDVLVDLLGEDPDSFEYKFYTQVMIPLSKCNFSQAKACLENHSFVKEMLANLEYNFPVSCRTTDGSYGPSFIVYLKLIIDMKNFFMILTSSTQISKSKLFQLLGYSESDSSDDIHDLNSTFIGVIVALDLGRYGITYDAGEEVFSHQPVEDSSKEIATLQENIADLQNEVKAVTLSNKMTELLLEKYFS
;
A
#
# COMPACT_ATOMS: atom_id res chain seq x y z
N MET A 1 -27.23 -2.49 -23.95
CA MET A 1 -26.88 -2.96 -22.60
C MET A 1 -25.89 -1.95 -22.06
N THR A 2 -26.23 -1.21 -21.02
CA THR A 2 -25.28 -0.34 -20.32
C THR A 2 -24.23 -1.24 -19.67
N ASP A 3 -22.97 -1.13 -20.13
CA ASP A 3 -21.81 -1.81 -19.53
C ASP A 3 -21.77 -1.38 -18.05
N LYS A 4 -21.94 -2.31 -17.11
CA LYS A 4 -21.91 -1.97 -15.67
C LYS A 4 -20.45 -1.89 -15.24
N PHE A 5 -20.09 -0.91 -14.43
CA PHE A 5 -18.79 -0.91 -13.78
C PHE A 5 -18.67 -2.16 -12.89
N ASP A 6 -17.63 -2.95 -13.13
CA ASP A 6 -17.40 -4.20 -12.43
C ASP A 6 -15.89 -4.51 -12.37
N VAL A 7 -15.36 -4.56 -11.15
CA VAL A 7 -13.94 -4.79 -10.86
C VAL A 7 -13.74 -5.83 -9.75
N GLU A 8 -14.79 -6.53 -9.30
CA GLU A 8 -14.67 -7.48 -8.19
C GLU A 8 -13.79 -8.70 -8.55
N TYR A 9 -13.54 -8.95 -9.83
CA TYR A 9 -12.59 -9.98 -10.28
C TYR A 9 -11.18 -9.78 -9.70
N LEU A 10 -10.79 -8.55 -9.37
CA LEU A 10 -9.52 -8.24 -8.71
C LEU A 10 -9.40 -8.83 -7.31
N ALA A 11 -10.53 -9.09 -6.64
CA ALA A 11 -10.55 -9.73 -5.33
C ALA A 11 -10.02 -11.17 -5.39
N ILE A 12 -10.12 -11.84 -6.55
CA ILE A 12 -9.72 -13.24 -6.68
C ILE A 12 -8.25 -13.41 -6.31
N ASN A 13 -7.36 -12.56 -6.83
CA ASN A 13 -5.92 -12.66 -6.53
C ASN A 13 -5.62 -12.24 -5.08
N GLN A 14 -6.34 -11.26 -4.53
CA GLN A 14 -6.18 -10.88 -3.12
C GLN A 14 -6.60 -12.00 -2.18
N LEU A 15 -7.75 -12.63 -2.42
CA LEU A 15 -8.23 -13.78 -1.66
C LEU A 15 -7.31 -14.99 -1.81
N ALA A 16 -6.80 -15.24 -3.03
CA ALA A 16 -5.84 -16.30 -3.30
C ALA A 16 -4.52 -16.08 -2.56
N TYR A 17 -4.02 -14.85 -2.51
CA TYR A 17 -2.86 -14.45 -1.71
C TYR A 17 -3.12 -14.68 -0.22
N SER A 18 -4.22 -14.16 0.32
CA SER A 18 -4.59 -14.34 1.74
C SER A 18 -4.67 -15.81 2.10
N PHE A 19 -5.32 -16.64 1.27
CA PHE A 19 -5.41 -18.08 1.47
C PHE A 19 -4.03 -18.75 1.53
N ASN A 20 -3.16 -18.48 0.54
CA ASN A 20 -1.81 -19.03 0.50
C ASN A 20 -0.98 -18.59 1.72
N LYS A 21 -1.15 -17.34 2.16
CA LYS A 21 -0.45 -16.83 3.34
C LYS A 21 -0.92 -17.45 4.63
N PHE A 22 -2.22 -17.56 4.83
CA PHE A 22 -2.76 -18.25 6.00
C PHE A 22 -2.31 -19.71 6.07
N THR A 23 -2.30 -20.43 4.94
CA THR A 23 -1.82 -21.83 4.92
C THR A 23 -0.32 -21.93 5.21
N GLN A 24 0.50 -20.98 4.75
CA GLN A 24 1.94 -20.92 5.08
C GLN A 24 2.20 -20.57 6.56
N LEU A 25 1.39 -19.70 7.16
CA LEU A 25 1.55 -19.23 8.54
C LEU A 25 0.94 -20.16 9.58
N ASN A 26 0.09 -21.11 9.17
CA ASN A 26 -0.53 -22.09 10.06
C ASN A 26 0.19 -23.43 10.02
N SER A 27 1.07 -23.63 11.02
CA SER A 27 1.76 -24.90 11.27
C SER A 27 1.01 -25.84 12.24
N SER A 28 -0.16 -25.43 12.74
CA SER A 28 -0.99 -26.13 13.73
C SER A 28 -2.37 -26.47 13.18
N THR A 29 -3.04 -27.46 13.78
CA THR A 29 -4.33 -28.05 13.37
C THR A 29 -5.53 -27.10 13.42
N ASP A 30 -5.39 -25.92 14.03
CA ASP A 30 -6.46 -24.92 14.05
C ASP A 30 -6.51 -24.20 12.71
N THR A 31 -7.43 -24.66 11.87
CA THR A 31 -7.78 -24.00 10.62
C THR A 31 -8.57 -22.74 10.98
N PRO A 32 -8.12 -21.52 10.61
CA PRO A 32 -8.91 -20.32 10.80
C PRO A 32 -10.30 -20.50 10.20
N HIS A 33 -11.33 -20.14 10.96
CA HIS A 33 -12.73 -20.19 10.51
C HIS A 33 -12.90 -19.45 9.16
N ASP A 34 -12.15 -18.36 8.97
CA ASP A 34 -12.23 -17.49 7.81
C ASP A 34 -11.62 -18.09 6.53
N LEU A 35 -10.80 -19.16 6.63
CA LEU A 35 -10.19 -19.78 5.44
C LEU A 35 -11.22 -20.45 4.52
N VAL A 36 -12.25 -21.05 5.12
CA VAL A 36 -13.36 -21.68 4.37
C VAL A 36 -14.15 -20.60 3.63
N GLU A 37 -14.39 -19.46 4.27
CA GLU A 37 -15.07 -18.32 3.65
C GLU A 37 -14.25 -17.72 2.51
N ILE A 38 -12.95 -17.46 2.72
CA ILE A 38 -12.04 -16.96 1.70
C ILE A 38 -12.04 -17.88 0.48
N ALA A 39 -11.90 -19.20 0.70
CA ALA A 39 -11.88 -20.17 -0.38
C ALA A 39 -13.22 -20.23 -1.13
N THR A 40 -14.34 -20.24 -0.39
CA THR A 40 -15.69 -20.27 -0.97
C THR A 40 -15.97 -19.01 -1.80
N ARG A 41 -15.67 -17.82 -1.26
CA ARG A 41 -15.85 -16.54 -1.94
C ARG A 41 -14.97 -16.46 -3.19
N SER A 42 -13.73 -16.94 -3.12
CA SER A 42 -12.83 -16.99 -4.28
C SER A 42 -13.42 -17.85 -5.42
N PHE A 43 -14.00 -19.02 -5.12
CA PHE A 43 -14.69 -19.84 -6.12
C PHE A 43 -15.94 -19.20 -6.70
N GLN A 44 -16.78 -18.58 -5.85
CA GLN A 44 -17.98 -17.89 -6.32
C GLN A 44 -17.65 -16.79 -7.33
N LEU A 45 -16.57 -16.03 -7.06
CA LEU A 45 -16.08 -15.01 -7.99
C LEU A 45 -15.50 -15.65 -9.26
N MET A 46 -14.64 -16.66 -9.15
CA MET A 46 -14.12 -17.41 -10.30
C MET A 46 -15.25 -17.93 -11.20
N LYS A 47 -16.35 -18.43 -10.61
CA LYS A 47 -17.54 -18.89 -11.34
C LYS A 47 -18.29 -17.75 -12.00
N ARG A 48 -18.57 -16.66 -11.27
CA ARG A 48 -19.26 -15.46 -11.80
C ARG A 48 -18.56 -14.91 -13.03
N TYR A 49 -17.23 -14.87 -13.02
CA TYR A 49 -16.43 -14.40 -14.13
C TYR A 49 -15.98 -15.52 -15.07
N GLU A 50 -16.35 -16.78 -14.85
CA GLU A 50 -15.92 -17.92 -15.69
C GLU A 50 -14.39 -17.95 -15.92
N VAL A 51 -13.61 -17.67 -14.87
CA VAL A 51 -12.14 -17.64 -14.90
C VAL A 51 -11.57 -18.44 -13.75
N VAL A 52 -10.38 -19.00 -13.95
CA VAL A 52 -9.76 -19.92 -13.00
C VAL A 52 -8.39 -19.40 -12.61
N HIS A 53 -8.21 -19.14 -11.32
CA HIS A 53 -6.91 -18.82 -10.74
C HIS A 53 -6.02 -20.09 -10.66
N PRO A 54 -4.68 -19.98 -10.75
CA PRO A 54 -3.78 -21.14 -10.65
C PRO A 54 -3.98 -21.97 -9.38
N LEU A 55 -4.27 -21.32 -8.25
CA LEU A 55 -4.53 -21.95 -6.95
C LEU A 55 -5.89 -22.67 -6.81
N ALA A 56 -6.73 -22.68 -7.85
CA ALA A 56 -8.06 -23.30 -7.78
C ALA A 56 -8.03 -24.77 -7.32
N GLU A 57 -7.07 -25.58 -7.76
CA GLU A 57 -6.98 -26.99 -7.34
C GLU A 57 -6.73 -27.13 -5.83
N SER A 58 -5.83 -26.29 -5.29
CA SER A 58 -5.49 -26.29 -3.86
C SER A 58 -6.66 -25.80 -3.01
N LEU A 59 -7.41 -24.81 -3.49
CA LEU A 59 -8.63 -24.33 -2.84
C LEU A 59 -9.72 -25.42 -2.81
N LEU A 60 -9.91 -26.16 -3.92
CA LEU A 60 -10.89 -27.26 -4.00
C LEU A 60 -10.52 -28.38 -3.02
N GLN A 61 -9.25 -28.79 -3.01
CA GLN A 61 -8.75 -29.83 -2.12
C GLN A 61 -8.94 -29.44 -0.64
N PHE A 62 -8.70 -28.17 -0.30
CA PHE A 62 -8.92 -27.67 1.05
C PHE A 62 -10.41 -27.76 1.45
N LEU A 63 -11.32 -27.27 0.60
CA LEU A 63 -12.77 -27.33 0.88
C LEU A 63 -13.29 -28.76 1.00
N SER A 64 -12.81 -29.67 0.13
CA SER A 64 -13.18 -31.08 0.21
C SER A 64 -12.73 -31.73 1.52
N ASN A 65 -11.53 -31.37 2.01
CA ASN A 65 -11.01 -31.89 3.28
C ASN A 65 -11.81 -31.38 4.49
N GLN A 66 -12.41 -30.20 4.39
CA GLN A 66 -13.29 -29.63 5.42
C GLN A 66 -14.74 -30.13 5.32
N GLY A 67 -15.04 -31.04 4.38
CA GLY A 67 -16.39 -31.56 4.18
C GLY A 67 -17.38 -30.55 3.58
N VAL A 68 -16.88 -29.42 3.05
CA VAL A 68 -17.70 -28.41 2.38
C VAL A 68 -17.88 -28.84 0.93
N SER A 69 -19.07 -29.34 0.60
CA SER A 69 -19.41 -29.68 -0.78
C SER A 69 -19.66 -28.39 -1.57
N VAL A 70 -18.74 -28.06 -2.48
CA VAL A 70 -19.00 -27.06 -3.52
C VAL A 70 -19.61 -27.81 -4.71
N GLU A 71 -20.90 -28.14 -4.61
CA GLU A 71 -21.63 -29.03 -5.54
C GLU A 71 -21.49 -28.67 -7.03
N GLU A 72 -21.07 -27.43 -7.32
CA GLU A 72 -20.97 -26.88 -8.68
C GLU A 72 -19.52 -26.58 -9.14
N CYS A 73 -18.51 -26.66 -8.26
CA CYS A 73 -17.11 -26.42 -8.62
C CYS A 73 -16.33 -27.74 -8.56
N SER A 74 -16.39 -28.50 -9.65
CA SER A 74 -15.65 -29.76 -9.79
C SER A 74 -14.28 -29.53 -10.44
N HIS A 75 -13.35 -30.48 -10.26
CA HIS A 75 -12.10 -30.52 -11.04
C HIS A 75 -12.37 -30.49 -12.55
N GLU A 76 -13.49 -31.07 -13.00
CA GLU A 76 -13.92 -31.01 -14.40
C GLU A 76 -14.27 -29.59 -14.84
N TRP A 77 -15.02 -28.84 -14.02
CA TRP A 77 -15.32 -27.43 -14.31
C TRP A 77 -14.05 -26.58 -14.40
N VAL A 78 -13.10 -26.79 -13.49
CA VAL A 78 -11.79 -26.10 -13.48
C VAL A 78 -11.04 -26.37 -14.79
N SER A 79 -10.93 -27.63 -15.20
CA SER A 79 -10.24 -28.03 -16.43
C SER A 79 -10.92 -27.48 -17.70
N ASN A 80 -12.25 -27.60 -17.79
CA ASN A 80 -13.02 -27.11 -18.91
C ASN A 80 -12.91 -25.59 -19.05
N THR A 81 -13.02 -24.85 -17.93
CA THR A 81 -12.95 -23.39 -17.93
C THR A 81 -11.55 -22.89 -18.29
N ARG A 82 -10.47 -23.54 -17.83
CA ARG A 82 -9.09 -23.22 -18.27
C ARG A 82 -8.96 -23.38 -19.80
N SER A 83 -9.42 -24.50 -20.34
CA SER A 83 -9.36 -24.78 -21.78
C SER A 83 -10.13 -23.75 -22.61
N LEU A 84 -11.33 -23.34 -22.15
CA LEU A 84 -12.13 -22.30 -22.81
C LEU A 84 -11.43 -20.93 -22.78
N ASN A 85 -10.81 -20.57 -21.66
CA ASN A 85 -10.07 -19.32 -21.53
C ASN A 85 -8.82 -19.28 -22.43
N GLU A 86 -8.06 -20.37 -22.50
CA GLU A 86 -6.92 -20.49 -23.42
C GLU A 86 -7.36 -20.36 -24.89
N ALA A 87 -8.42 -21.07 -25.27
CA ALA A 87 -8.97 -20.98 -26.63
C ALA A 87 -9.44 -19.55 -26.96
N TYR A 88 -10.06 -18.86 -26.01
CA TYR A 88 -10.49 -17.47 -26.16
C TYR A 88 -9.31 -16.52 -26.37
N LEU A 89 -8.24 -16.65 -25.56
CA LEU A 89 -7.05 -15.81 -25.68
C LEU A 89 -6.33 -16.03 -27.02
N LEU A 90 -6.19 -17.28 -27.47
CA LEU A 90 -5.62 -17.61 -28.78
C LEU A 90 -6.44 -17.03 -29.94
N GLN A 91 -7.76 -17.13 -29.86
CA GLN A 91 -8.64 -16.54 -30.87
C GLN A 91 -8.51 -15.02 -30.91
N LEU A 92 -8.44 -14.36 -29.75
CA LEU A 92 -8.28 -12.91 -29.67
C LEU A 92 -6.92 -12.46 -30.23
N ASP A 93 -5.83 -13.15 -29.89
CA ASP A 93 -4.51 -12.83 -30.44
C ASP A 93 -4.51 -12.92 -31.97
N HIS A 94 -5.16 -13.95 -32.54
CA HIS A 94 -5.33 -14.08 -33.98
C HIS A 94 -6.18 -12.95 -34.59
N ASP A 95 -7.30 -12.59 -33.95
CA ASP A 95 -8.15 -11.47 -34.36
C ASP A 95 -7.37 -10.13 -34.32
N MET A 96 -6.54 -9.92 -33.30
CA MET A 96 -5.72 -8.72 -33.13
C MET A 96 -4.62 -8.63 -34.17
N ARG A 97 -3.89 -9.71 -34.44
CA ARG A 97 -2.86 -9.74 -35.51
C ARG A 97 -3.48 -9.45 -36.87
N ARG A 98 -4.62 -10.08 -37.17
CA ARG A 98 -5.36 -9.79 -38.41
C ARG A 98 -5.76 -8.32 -38.49
N ALA A 99 -6.22 -7.73 -37.39
CA ALA A 99 -6.57 -6.31 -37.36
C ALA A 99 -5.33 -5.42 -37.58
N LEU A 100 -4.18 -5.75 -36.96
CA LEU A 100 -2.90 -5.05 -37.15
C LEU A 100 -2.40 -5.13 -38.59
N ASP A 101 -2.48 -6.31 -39.21
CA ASP A 101 -2.04 -6.54 -40.59
C ASP A 101 -2.94 -5.83 -41.62
N GLN A 102 -4.22 -5.63 -41.28
CA GLN A 102 -5.21 -4.96 -42.14
C GLN A 102 -5.31 -3.45 -41.90
N ALA A 103 -4.85 -2.96 -40.74
CA ALA A 103 -4.93 -1.57 -40.37
C ALA A 103 -3.76 -0.78 -41.01
N MET A 104 -4.06 -0.05 -42.09
CA MET A 104 -3.20 1.07 -42.54
C MET A 104 -3.53 2.39 -41.84
N GLU A 105 -4.74 2.51 -41.27
CA GLU A 105 -5.28 3.63 -40.49
C GLU A 105 -5.99 3.10 -39.24
N ALA A 106 -6.32 3.97 -38.28
CA ALA A 106 -7.02 3.61 -37.04
C ALA A 106 -8.37 2.93 -37.31
N LEU A 107 -8.73 1.94 -36.47
CA LEU A 107 -9.98 1.19 -36.61
C LEU A 107 -11.21 2.09 -36.52
N SER A 108 -12.28 1.72 -37.24
CA SER A 108 -13.56 2.41 -37.09
C SER A 108 -14.10 2.30 -35.65
N PRO A 109 -14.84 3.30 -35.15
CA PRO A 109 -15.30 3.32 -33.75
C PRO A 109 -16.12 2.08 -33.35
N VAL A 110 -16.93 1.54 -34.26
CA VAL A 110 -17.75 0.35 -34.01
C VAL A 110 -16.89 -0.91 -33.85
N LEU A 111 -15.86 -1.08 -34.69
CA LEU A 111 -14.94 -2.21 -34.61
C LEU A 111 -14.02 -2.09 -33.39
N SER A 112 -13.57 -0.88 -33.08
CA SER A 112 -12.79 -0.58 -31.88
C SER A 112 -13.57 -0.93 -30.60
N ALA A 113 -14.83 -0.51 -30.49
CA ALA A 113 -15.66 -0.83 -29.33
C ALA A 113 -15.89 -2.35 -29.15
N ALA A 114 -16.14 -3.07 -30.26
CA ALA A 114 -16.30 -4.52 -30.23
C ALA A 114 -15.01 -5.25 -29.84
N LEU A 115 -13.87 -4.81 -30.39
CA LEU A 115 -12.56 -5.35 -30.05
C LEU A 115 -12.20 -5.07 -28.58
N PHE A 116 -12.50 -3.87 -28.09
CA PHE A 116 -12.24 -3.51 -26.70
C PHE A 116 -13.07 -4.35 -25.72
N GLY A 117 -14.33 -4.67 -26.05
CA GLY A 117 -15.12 -5.62 -25.27
C GLY A 117 -14.46 -7.00 -25.18
N LYS A 118 -13.87 -7.49 -26.28
CA LYS A 118 -13.11 -8.74 -26.26
C LYS A 118 -11.84 -8.65 -25.42
N ILE A 119 -11.14 -7.53 -25.50
CA ILE A 119 -9.93 -7.26 -24.71
C ILE A 119 -10.26 -7.20 -23.23
N LYS A 120 -11.32 -6.50 -22.82
CA LYS A 120 -11.78 -6.46 -21.42
C LYS A 120 -11.90 -7.86 -20.81
N ARG A 121 -12.54 -8.79 -21.54
CA ARG A 121 -12.63 -10.20 -21.14
C ARG A 121 -11.26 -10.86 -21.01
N ALA A 122 -10.38 -10.66 -21.99
CA ALA A 122 -9.03 -11.20 -21.94
C ALA A 122 -8.21 -10.64 -20.76
N ILE A 123 -8.34 -9.35 -20.45
CA ILE A 123 -7.66 -8.72 -19.32
C ILE A 123 -8.11 -9.34 -17.99
N ILE A 124 -9.41 -9.60 -17.82
CA ILE A 124 -9.92 -10.32 -16.63
C ILE A 124 -9.28 -11.71 -16.54
N ILE A 125 -9.23 -12.46 -17.64
CA ILE A 125 -8.59 -13.78 -17.69
C ILE A 125 -7.11 -13.67 -17.29
N THR A 126 -6.33 -12.83 -17.96
CA THR A 126 -4.89 -12.71 -17.73
C THR A 126 -4.57 -12.17 -16.33
N ALA A 127 -5.39 -11.26 -15.80
CA ALA A 127 -5.23 -10.76 -14.43
C ALA A 127 -5.47 -11.86 -13.41
N VAL A 128 -6.55 -12.64 -13.53
CA VAL A 128 -6.86 -13.72 -12.59
C VAL A 128 -5.93 -14.91 -12.73
N GLN A 129 -5.41 -15.17 -13.93
CA GLN A 129 -4.48 -16.28 -14.16
C GLN A 129 -3.03 -15.97 -13.73
N GLY A 130 -2.75 -14.72 -13.36
CA GLY A 130 -1.40 -14.28 -13.03
C GLY A 130 -0.48 -14.17 -14.26
N SER A 131 -1.04 -14.04 -15.46
CA SER A 131 -0.33 -13.84 -16.75
C SER A 131 -0.30 -12.36 -17.12
N TYR A 132 0.23 -11.51 -16.24
CA TYR A 132 0.05 -10.06 -16.30
C TYR A 132 0.70 -9.43 -17.54
N GLU A 133 1.87 -9.93 -17.94
CA GLU A 133 2.61 -9.47 -19.12
C GLU A 133 1.85 -9.72 -20.42
N GLU A 134 1.15 -10.85 -20.54
CA GLU A 134 0.32 -11.15 -21.71
C GLU A 134 -0.83 -10.14 -21.84
N GLY A 135 -1.47 -9.80 -20.72
CA GLY A 135 -2.48 -8.73 -20.68
C GLY A 135 -1.92 -7.37 -21.09
N LEU A 136 -0.70 -7.02 -20.66
CA LEU A 136 -0.04 -5.78 -21.06
C LEU A 136 0.27 -5.74 -22.56
N VAL A 137 0.72 -6.86 -23.13
CA VAL A 137 0.95 -6.99 -24.59
C VAL A 137 -0.35 -6.75 -25.35
N LEU A 138 -1.47 -7.35 -24.92
CA LEU A 138 -2.78 -7.13 -25.54
C LEU A 138 -3.19 -5.65 -25.51
N LEU A 139 -3.02 -4.96 -24.38
CA LEU A 139 -3.34 -3.52 -24.28
C LEU A 139 -2.44 -2.66 -25.16
N ASN A 140 -1.15 -2.97 -25.25
CA ASN A 140 -0.21 -2.23 -26.11
C ASN A 140 -0.51 -2.44 -27.59
N ASN A 141 -0.87 -3.67 -27.99
CA ASN A 141 -1.30 -3.97 -29.34
C ASN A 141 -2.61 -3.23 -29.68
N TYR A 142 -3.55 -3.13 -28.72
CA TYR A 142 -4.78 -2.37 -28.90
C TYR A 142 -4.52 -0.86 -29.04
N LEU A 143 -3.60 -0.31 -28.25
CA LEU A 143 -3.18 1.10 -28.37
C LEU A 143 -2.59 1.41 -29.75
N SER A 144 -2.02 0.42 -30.43
CA SER A 144 -1.50 0.58 -31.80
C SER A 144 -2.59 0.60 -32.87
N LEU A 145 -3.83 0.20 -32.53
CA LEU A 145 -4.97 0.10 -33.43
C LEU A 145 -5.99 1.24 -33.27
N VAL A 146 -5.91 1.99 -32.17
CA VAL A 146 -6.94 2.96 -31.76
C VAL A 146 -6.31 4.27 -31.30
N ASP A 147 -6.87 5.37 -31.79
CA ASP A 147 -6.48 6.72 -31.37
C ASP A 147 -7.42 7.24 -30.27
N PHE A 148 -6.90 7.37 -29.06
CA PHE A 148 -7.63 7.99 -27.95
C PHE A 148 -7.69 9.51 -28.11
N SER A 149 -8.89 10.08 -27.99
CA SER A 149 -9.08 11.52 -27.97
C SER A 149 -8.58 12.10 -26.65
N SER A 150 -7.69 13.10 -26.69
CA SER A 150 -7.21 13.78 -25.48
C SER A 150 -8.19 14.84 -24.94
N GLN A 151 -9.10 15.31 -25.80
CA GLN A 151 -10.11 16.34 -25.50
C GLN A 151 -11.42 16.04 -26.26
N PRO A 152 -12.21 15.06 -25.81
CA PRO A 152 -13.52 14.80 -26.38
C PRO A 152 -14.42 16.03 -26.29
N LYS A 153 -15.11 16.37 -27.38
CA LYS A 153 -15.92 17.60 -27.49
C LYS A 153 -17.33 17.48 -26.89
N THR A 154 -17.82 16.26 -26.68
CA THR A 154 -19.15 15.98 -26.13
C THR A 154 -19.07 14.86 -25.10
N LYS A 155 -20.09 14.75 -24.25
CA LYS A 155 -20.18 13.73 -23.22
C LYS A 155 -20.21 12.31 -23.80
N GLU A 156 -20.93 12.14 -24.90
CA GLU A 156 -21.04 10.85 -25.60
C GLU A 156 -19.68 10.41 -26.12
N LYS A 157 -18.96 11.33 -26.78
CA LYS A 157 -17.59 11.05 -27.27
C LYS A 157 -16.62 10.77 -26.13
N PHE A 158 -16.81 11.39 -24.97
CA PHE A 158 -16.01 11.11 -23.77
C PHE A 158 -16.25 9.68 -23.28
N ILE A 159 -17.50 9.24 -23.19
CA ILE A 159 -17.87 7.87 -22.77
C ILE A 159 -17.38 6.85 -23.81
N GLU A 160 -17.56 7.13 -25.11
CA GLU A 160 -17.11 6.24 -26.20
C GLU A 160 -15.59 6.11 -26.28
N ASN A 161 -14.83 7.12 -25.81
CA ASN A 161 -13.36 7.10 -25.83
C ASN A 161 -12.77 6.03 -24.90
N ARG A 162 -13.47 5.67 -23.80
CA ARG A 162 -13.07 4.64 -22.82
C ARG A 162 -11.61 4.73 -22.34
N TYR A 163 -11.08 5.95 -22.25
CA TYR A 163 -9.66 6.15 -22.01
C TYR A 163 -9.29 5.94 -20.54
N MET A 164 -10.16 6.32 -19.59
CA MET A 164 -9.92 6.03 -18.18
C MET A 164 -10.00 4.53 -17.91
N GLU A 165 -10.94 3.80 -18.51
CA GLU A 165 -11.01 2.34 -18.43
C GLU A 165 -9.73 1.66 -18.97
N PHE A 166 -9.24 2.12 -20.13
CA PHE A 166 -7.97 1.64 -20.69
C PHE A 166 -6.78 1.90 -19.75
N LEU A 167 -6.65 3.12 -19.22
CA LEU A 167 -5.58 3.47 -18.28
C LEU A 167 -5.69 2.66 -16.98
N PHE A 168 -6.90 2.37 -16.51
CA PHE A 168 -7.14 1.54 -15.34
C PHE A 168 -6.60 0.12 -15.55
N TYR A 169 -6.91 -0.52 -16.68
CA TYR A 169 -6.38 -1.85 -16.96
C TYR A 169 -4.86 -1.88 -17.06
N GLN A 170 -4.26 -0.87 -17.70
CA GLN A 170 -2.79 -0.73 -17.69
C GLN A 170 -2.25 -0.56 -16.27
N TYR A 171 -2.90 0.24 -15.44
CA TYR A 171 -2.46 0.50 -14.06
C TYR A 171 -2.49 -0.78 -13.22
N VAL A 172 -3.61 -1.51 -13.27
CA VAL A 172 -3.81 -2.77 -12.54
C VAL A 172 -2.76 -3.79 -12.93
N LEU A 173 -2.59 -4.06 -14.23
CA LEU A 173 -1.66 -5.09 -14.69
C LEU A 173 -0.21 -4.76 -14.33
N ASN A 174 0.22 -3.50 -14.51
CA ASN A 174 1.56 -3.08 -14.08
C ASN A 174 1.74 -3.22 -12.56
N LYS A 175 0.74 -2.85 -11.77
CA LYS A 175 0.81 -2.97 -10.31
C LYS A 175 0.86 -4.43 -9.85
N PHE A 176 0.09 -5.31 -10.47
CA PHE A 176 0.07 -6.73 -10.13
C PHE A 176 1.40 -7.39 -10.54
N SER A 177 1.88 -7.16 -11.77
CA SER A 177 3.15 -7.66 -12.29
C SER A 177 4.36 -7.16 -11.50
N LEU A 178 4.42 -5.87 -11.15
CA LEU A 178 5.68 -5.28 -10.64
C LEU A 178 5.73 -5.15 -9.11
N ILE A 179 4.58 -5.10 -8.44
CA ILE A 179 4.48 -4.67 -7.04
C ILE A 179 3.77 -5.67 -6.14
N TRP A 180 2.55 -6.07 -6.48
CA TRP A 180 1.72 -6.91 -5.61
C TRP A 180 2.07 -8.40 -5.74
N PHE A 181 2.19 -8.92 -6.96
CA PHE A 181 2.37 -10.35 -7.21
C PHE A 181 3.47 -10.66 -8.24
N PRO A 182 4.70 -10.10 -8.10
CA PRO A 182 5.74 -10.21 -9.12
C PRO A 182 6.33 -11.60 -9.35
N ASN A 183 5.92 -12.60 -8.57
CA ASN A 183 6.41 -13.97 -8.70
C ASN A 183 5.33 -14.95 -9.23
N GLU A 184 4.07 -14.52 -9.41
CA GLU A 184 2.99 -15.41 -9.87
C GLU A 184 3.15 -15.79 -11.36
N ASP A 185 3.65 -14.86 -12.20
CA ASP A 185 4.01 -15.12 -13.61
C ASP A 185 5.04 -16.26 -13.77
N LEU A 186 5.86 -16.53 -12.74
CA LEU A 186 6.88 -17.58 -12.74
C LEU A 186 6.34 -18.94 -12.27
N GLU A 187 5.28 -18.96 -11.46
CA GLU A 187 4.66 -20.19 -10.94
C GLU A 187 3.70 -20.84 -11.94
N SER A 188 2.98 -20.04 -12.75
CA SER A 188 2.05 -20.54 -13.77
C SER A 188 2.73 -21.42 -14.84
N ARG A 189 4.03 -21.22 -15.08
CA ARG A 189 4.83 -22.06 -16.00
C ARG A 189 5.38 -23.36 -15.38
N ARG A 190 5.19 -23.60 -14.07
CA ARG A 190 5.87 -24.68 -13.34
C ARG A 190 4.96 -25.59 -12.49
N THR A 191 3.65 -25.56 -12.68
CA THR A 191 2.73 -26.47 -11.97
C THR A 191 2.81 -27.90 -12.51
N SER A 192 3.88 -28.61 -12.15
CA SER A 192 3.94 -30.07 -12.14
C SER A 192 5.07 -30.57 -11.24
N SER A 193 5.16 -30.13 -9.98
CA SER A 193 5.72 -30.96 -8.89
C SER A 193 5.78 -30.22 -7.56
N SER A 194 5.15 -30.83 -6.56
CA SER A 194 5.56 -30.89 -5.16
C SER A 194 5.60 -29.58 -4.36
N PHE A 195 5.05 -29.67 -3.15
CA PHE A 195 5.26 -28.77 -2.01
C PHE A 195 6.76 -28.70 -1.64
N ASN A 196 7.58 -28.08 -2.49
CA ASN A 196 8.96 -27.77 -2.16
C ASN A 196 9.05 -26.31 -1.75
N SER A 197 9.03 -26.14 -0.43
CA SER A 197 9.67 -25.09 0.35
C SER A 197 11.12 -24.85 -0.10
N GLY A 198 11.29 -24.11 -1.18
CA GLY A 198 12.57 -23.58 -1.65
C GLY A 198 12.54 -22.07 -1.56
N LYS A 199 13.58 -21.44 -1.01
CA LYS A 199 13.77 -19.99 -0.97
C LYS A 199 13.64 -19.41 -2.40
N TYR A 200 12.44 -18.97 -2.77
CA TYR A 200 12.24 -18.26 -4.02
C TYR A 200 12.94 -16.90 -3.91
N ASN A 201 13.76 -16.58 -4.91
CA ASN A 201 14.33 -15.26 -5.07
C ASN A 201 13.17 -14.28 -5.29
N LYS A 202 12.63 -13.70 -4.21
CA LYS A 202 11.63 -12.63 -4.28
C LYS A 202 12.18 -11.57 -5.23
N VAL A 203 11.51 -11.36 -6.38
CA VAL A 203 11.82 -10.25 -7.27
C VAL A 203 11.94 -9.00 -6.41
N THR A 204 13.11 -8.37 -6.46
CA THR A 204 13.37 -7.19 -5.62
C THR A 204 12.66 -6.02 -6.26
N ILE A 205 11.62 -5.52 -5.59
CA ILE A 205 10.94 -4.28 -5.95
C ILE A 205 11.95 -3.15 -5.79
N THR A 206 12.23 -2.43 -6.88
CA THR A 206 13.14 -1.29 -6.90
C THR A 206 12.37 0.00 -7.14
N SER A 207 13.03 1.16 -7.01
CA SER A 207 12.43 2.45 -7.38
C SER A 207 11.92 2.48 -8.83
N ASN A 208 12.54 1.72 -9.74
CA ASN A 208 12.11 1.60 -11.14
C ASN A 208 10.79 0.85 -11.30
N SER A 209 10.48 -0.10 -10.41
CA SER A 209 9.23 -0.88 -10.44
C SER A 209 8.00 0.02 -10.33
N TYR A 210 8.12 1.20 -9.72
CA TYR A 210 7.01 2.13 -9.54
C TYR A 210 6.78 3.10 -10.71
N LYS A 211 7.75 3.24 -11.61
CA LYS A 211 7.72 4.26 -12.69
C LYS A 211 6.49 4.12 -13.60
N PRO A 212 6.10 2.92 -14.08
CA PRO A 212 4.95 2.79 -14.97
C PRO A 212 3.65 3.30 -14.33
N MET A 213 3.39 2.93 -13.07
CA MET A 213 2.18 3.35 -12.36
C MET A 213 2.18 4.85 -12.09
N ASN A 214 3.32 5.45 -11.73
CA ASN A 214 3.41 6.90 -11.57
C ASN A 214 3.12 7.64 -12.89
N GLN A 215 3.63 7.14 -14.02
CA GLN A 215 3.36 7.73 -15.34
C GLN A 215 1.88 7.64 -15.72
N ILE A 216 1.24 6.49 -15.48
CA ILE A 216 -0.19 6.30 -15.73
C ILE A 216 -0.99 7.24 -14.83
N TYR A 217 -0.67 7.33 -13.53
CA TYR A 217 -1.33 8.24 -12.59
C TYR A 217 -1.24 9.71 -13.02
N SER A 218 -0.07 10.16 -13.50
CA SER A 218 0.09 11.51 -14.05
C SER A 218 -0.76 11.72 -15.31
N LYS A 219 -0.84 10.73 -16.21
CA LYS A 219 -1.71 10.79 -17.40
C LYS A 219 -3.18 10.87 -17.01
N THR A 220 -3.62 10.03 -16.06
CA THR A 220 -4.99 10.02 -15.52
C THR A 220 -5.35 11.38 -14.93
N THR A 221 -4.49 11.95 -14.08
CA THR A 221 -4.73 13.25 -13.45
C THR A 221 -4.77 14.38 -14.49
N ALA A 222 -3.85 14.38 -15.46
CA ALA A 222 -3.84 15.37 -16.53
C ALA A 222 -5.05 15.26 -17.46
N TYR A 223 -5.52 14.04 -17.76
CA TYR A 223 -6.72 13.82 -18.58
C TYR A 223 -7.99 14.25 -17.85
N TYR A 224 -8.10 13.97 -16.54
CA TYR A 224 -9.18 14.48 -15.70
C TYR A 224 -9.21 16.01 -15.69
N GLN A 225 -8.10 16.68 -15.37
CA GLN A 225 -8.02 18.14 -15.33
C GLN A 225 -8.40 18.82 -16.66
N LYS A 226 -8.03 18.22 -17.79
CA LYS A 226 -8.38 18.75 -19.12
C LYS A 226 -9.87 18.60 -19.46
N ASN A 227 -10.54 17.63 -18.87
CA ASN A 227 -11.89 17.21 -19.24
C ASN A 227 -12.86 17.22 -18.05
N GLU A 228 -12.54 17.94 -16.97
CA GLU A 228 -13.24 17.89 -15.67
C GLU A 228 -14.76 18.07 -15.82
N THR A 229 -15.18 19.04 -16.64
CA THR A 229 -16.60 19.32 -16.93
C THR A 229 -17.38 18.16 -17.58
N LEU A 230 -16.67 17.18 -18.14
CA LEU A 230 -17.26 16.00 -18.77
C LEU A 230 -17.35 14.82 -17.80
N PHE A 231 -16.78 14.89 -16.60
CA PHE A 231 -16.97 13.86 -15.57
C PHE A 231 -18.27 14.12 -14.80
N SER A 232 -18.97 13.04 -14.46
CA SER A 232 -20.10 13.08 -13.53
C SER A 232 -20.08 11.86 -12.61
N SER A 233 -20.66 12.00 -11.42
CA SER A 233 -20.61 10.98 -10.37
C SER A 233 -21.15 9.61 -10.78
N SER A 234 -22.06 9.56 -11.75
CA SER A 234 -22.67 8.31 -12.25
C SER A 234 -21.94 7.66 -13.43
N ASP A 235 -20.88 8.27 -13.99
CA ASP A 235 -20.22 7.71 -15.16
C ASP A 235 -19.17 6.67 -14.78
N ILE A 236 -19.14 5.61 -15.57
CA ILE A 236 -18.13 4.54 -15.49
C ILE A 236 -16.70 5.09 -15.58
N GLU A 237 -16.45 6.07 -16.45
CA GLU A 237 -15.12 6.70 -16.57
C GLU A 237 -14.68 7.42 -15.27
N THR A 238 -15.63 8.01 -14.53
CA THR A 238 -15.38 8.60 -13.21
C THR A 238 -15.07 7.53 -12.17
N GLN A 239 -15.77 6.39 -12.24
CA GLN A 239 -15.52 5.25 -11.35
C GLN A 239 -14.13 4.63 -11.60
N TYR A 240 -13.71 4.50 -12.87
CA TYR A 240 -12.33 4.08 -13.21
C TYR A 240 -11.27 5.08 -12.77
N TYR A 241 -11.53 6.39 -12.90
CA TYR A 241 -10.65 7.43 -12.38
C TYR A 241 -10.41 7.26 -10.88
N TRP A 242 -11.48 7.14 -10.09
CA TRP A 242 -11.39 6.93 -8.64
C TRP A 242 -10.71 5.61 -8.27
N SER A 243 -10.95 4.56 -9.05
CA SER A 243 -10.27 3.27 -8.86
C SER A 243 -8.75 3.41 -9.01
N ILE A 244 -8.27 4.17 -10.00
CA ILE A 244 -6.85 4.46 -10.16
C ILE A 244 -6.32 5.27 -8.96
N LYS A 245 -7.07 6.28 -8.49
CA LYS A 245 -6.70 7.07 -7.31
C LYS A 245 -6.53 6.20 -6.06
N PHE A 246 -7.49 5.31 -5.77
CA PHE A 246 -7.42 4.40 -4.62
C PHE A 246 -6.28 3.39 -4.74
N LEU A 247 -6.08 2.81 -5.92
CA LEU A 247 -4.93 1.94 -6.14
C LEU A 247 -3.61 2.70 -6.07
N HIS A 248 -3.59 4.01 -6.29
CA HIS A 248 -2.40 4.85 -6.12
C HIS A 248 -2.13 5.18 -4.65
N LEU A 249 -3.16 5.39 -3.83
CA LEU A 249 -3.00 5.53 -2.38
C LEU A 249 -2.26 4.33 -1.78
N THR A 250 -2.64 3.09 -2.11
CA THR A 250 -1.91 1.92 -1.59
C THR A 250 -0.47 1.85 -2.10
N LEU A 251 -0.18 2.43 -3.28
CA LEU A 251 1.17 2.52 -3.82
C LEU A 251 2.02 3.52 -3.03
N MET A 252 1.47 4.68 -2.67
CA MET A 252 2.12 5.69 -1.83
C MET A 252 2.45 5.11 -0.46
N PHE A 253 1.50 4.41 0.16
CA PHE A 253 1.72 3.71 1.43
C PHE A 253 2.91 2.74 1.32
N LYS A 254 2.93 1.90 0.28
CA LYS A 254 4.02 0.94 0.03
C LYS A 254 5.39 1.60 -0.25
N GLN A 255 5.40 2.86 -0.67
CA GLN A 255 6.60 3.67 -0.89
C GLN A 255 7.08 4.41 0.38
N PHE A 256 6.45 4.20 1.54
CA PHE A 256 6.69 4.99 2.77
C PHE A 256 6.36 6.48 2.63
N LYS A 257 5.58 6.88 1.62
CA LYS A 257 5.10 8.27 1.46
C LYS A 257 3.87 8.51 2.33
N PHE A 258 4.03 8.35 3.64
CA PHE A 258 2.90 8.40 4.56
C PHE A 258 2.26 9.79 4.64
N VAL A 259 3.05 10.86 4.52
CA VAL A 259 2.52 12.24 4.54
C VAL A 259 1.60 12.46 3.35
N GLU A 260 2.09 12.20 2.14
CA GLU A 260 1.32 12.38 0.90
C GLU A 260 0.11 11.45 0.85
N PHE A 261 0.27 10.19 1.30
CA PHE A 261 -0.83 9.26 1.43
C PHE A 261 -1.91 9.77 2.40
N TYR A 262 -1.51 10.28 3.57
CA TYR A 262 -2.44 10.78 4.58
C TYR A 262 -3.22 11.99 4.06
N ASP A 263 -2.52 12.94 3.45
CA ASP A 263 -3.12 14.17 2.93
C ASP A 263 -4.08 13.87 1.77
N GLU A 264 -3.71 13.02 0.80
CA GLU A 264 -4.61 12.61 -0.28
C GLU A 264 -5.80 11.77 0.24
N PHE A 265 -5.58 10.88 1.22
CA PHE A 265 -6.67 10.11 1.82
C PHE A 265 -7.68 11.04 2.51
N VAL A 266 -7.20 11.96 3.34
CA VAL A 266 -8.06 12.95 4.00
C VAL A 266 -8.82 13.78 2.97
N GLU A 267 -8.15 14.24 1.91
CA GLU A 267 -8.80 15.00 0.85
C GLU A 267 -9.94 14.22 0.17
N TYR A 268 -9.69 12.96 -0.22
CA TYR A 268 -10.69 12.16 -0.92
C TYR A 268 -11.86 11.76 -0.03
N PHE A 269 -11.61 11.42 1.24
CA PHE A 269 -12.64 10.85 2.12
C PHE A 269 -13.31 11.86 3.05
N LEU A 270 -12.71 13.02 3.33
CA LEU A 270 -13.34 14.05 4.18
C LEU A 270 -13.90 15.23 3.41
N HIS A 271 -13.32 15.56 2.24
CA HIS A 271 -13.76 16.73 1.47
C HIS A 271 -14.65 16.36 0.27
N GLN A 272 -14.74 15.07 -0.10
CA GLN A 272 -15.50 14.61 -1.28
C GLN A 272 -16.44 13.46 -0.91
N LYS A 273 -17.66 13.47 -1.47
CA LYS A 273 -18.69 12.45 -1.18
C LYS A 273 -18.59 11.20 -2.07
N GLU A 274 -18.34 11.42 -3.36
CA GLU A 274 -18.29 10.36 -4.39
C GLU A 274 -17.31 9.23 -4.07
N PRO A 275 -16.10 9.49 -3.52
CA PRO A 275 -15.13 8.44 -3.23
C PRO A 275 -15.62 7.44 -2.17
N ILE A 276 -16.39 7.90 -1.18
CA ILE A 276 -16.89 7.03 -0.10
C ILE A 276 -17.89 6.01 -0.64
N ASP A 277 -18.87 6.47 -1.42
CA ASP A 277 -19.91 5.61 -2.01
C ASP A 277 -19.29 4.54 -2.94
N LEU A 278 -18.25 4.92 -3.68
CA LEU A 278 -17.48 4.02 -4.54
C LEU A 278 -16.69 2.98 -3.74
N LEU A 279 -16.09 3.38 -2.62
CA LEU A 279 -15.31 2.47 -1.77
C LEU A 279 -16.19 1.44 -1.06
N THR A 280 -17.37 1.83 -0.56
CA THR A 280 -18.29 0.94 0.14
C THR A 280 -19.10 0.05 -0.80
N GLY A 281 -19.35 0.50 -2.03
CA GLY A 281 -20.00 -0.27 -3.08
C GLY A 281 -19.01 -1.09 -3.92
N ASP A 282 -18.69 -0.57 -5.11
CA ASP A 282 -18.03 -1.32 -6.18
C ASP A 282 -16.55 -1.66 -5.90
N LEU A 283 -15.91 -1.00 -4.93
CA LEU A 283 -14.49 -1.19 -4.56
C LEU A 283 -14.30 -1.69 -3.12
N ALA A 284 -15.30 -2.38 -2.55
CA ALA A 284 -15.25 -2.92 -1.19
C ALA A 284 -13.98 -3.76 -0.90
N ILE A 285 -13.39 -4.37 -1.94
CA ILE A 285 -12.14 -5.15 -1.87
C ILE A 285 -10.93 -4.32 -1.37
N LEU A 286 -10.96 -3.00 -1.55
CA LEU A 286 -9.90 -2.09 -1.10
C LEU A 286 -10.22 -1.43 0.24
N LYS A 287 -11.46 -1.52 0.72
CA LYS A 287 -11.96 -0.81 1.92
C LYS A 287 -11.11 -1.10 3.14
N THR A 288 -11.08 -2.36 3.59
CA THR A 288 -10.30 -2.80 4.75
C THR A 288 -8.83 -2.40 4.62
N ASN A 289 -8.24 -2.60 3.43
CA ASN A 289 -6.84 -2.28 3.17
C ASN A 289 -6.53 -0.80 3.39
N LEU A 290 -7.32 0.08 2.78
CA LEU A 290 -7.13 1.52 2.85
C LEU A 290 -7.38 2.06 4.26
N LEU A 291 -8.42 1.57 4.94
CA LEU A 291 -8.76 1.99 6.31
C LEU A 291 -7.66 1.59 7.31
N VAL A 292 -7.13 0.36 7.24
CA VAL A 292 -6.02 -0.05 8.11
C VAL A 292 -4.72 0.69 7.76
N MET A 293 -4.42 0.89 6.47
CA MET A 293 -3.27 1.70 6.05
C MET A 293 -3.37 3.14 6.57
N PHE A 294 -4.56 3.74 6.55
CA PHE A 294 -4.82 5.04 7.15
C PHE A 294 -4.58 5.06 8.65
N GLY A 295 -5.04 4.04 9.36
CA GLY A 295 -4.75 3.87 10.79
C GLY A 295 -3.26 3.77 11.10
N ILE A 296 -2.51 2.98 10.32
CA ILE A 296 -1.05 2.86 10.45
C ILE A 296 -0.37 4.19 10.14
N ALA A 297 -0.70 4.85 9.03
CA ALA A 297 -0.11 6.15 8.68
C ALA A 297 -0.40 7.21 9.76
N SER A 298 -1.59 7.18 10.35
CA SER A 298 -1.96 8.05 11.48
C SER A 298 -1.08 7.78 12.70
N ILE A 299 -0.82 6.51 13.05
CA ILE A 299 0.12 6.14 14.13
C ILE A 299 1.52 6.69 13.88
N PHE A 300 1.99 6.75 12.64
CA PHE A 300 3.29 7.36 12.31
C PHE A 300 3.25 8.88 12.48
N LEU A 301 2.29 9.55 11.84
CA LEU A 301 2.31 11.00 11.64
C LEU A 301 1.70 11.82 12.77
N LYS A 302 0.69 11.29 13.46
CA LYS A 302 -0.12 12.07 14.41
C LYS A 302 0.23 11.75 15.87
N PRO A 303 0.13 12.71 16.79
CA PRO A 303 0.19 12.43 18.23
C PRO A 303 -0.90 11.42 18.66
N PHE A 304 -0.62 10.58 19.66
CA PHE A 304 -1.52 9.49 20.03
C PHE A 304 -2.90 9.96 20.51
N ASN A 305 -2.97 11.07 21.24
CA ASN A 305 -4.23 11.68 21.67
C ASN A 305 -5.15 12.13 20.52
N SER A 306 -4.63 12.26 19.30
CA SER A 306 -5.40 12.62 18.09
C SER A 306 -5.73 11.42 17.20
N LEU A 307 -5.45 10.20 17.66
CA LEU A 307 -5.78 8.97 16.92
C LEU A 307 -7.26 8.57 17.06
N THR A 308 -7.96 9.06 18.10
CA THR A 308 -9.41 9.00 18.07
C THR A 308 -9.86 9.87 16.91
N LEU A 309 -10.37 9.23 15.84
CA LEU A 309 -10.81 9.93 14.64
C LEU A 309 -12.01 10.87 14.91
N SER A 310 -12.53 10.83 16.13
CA SER A 310 -13.41 11.80 16.75
C SER A 310 -12.85 13.23 16.64
N GLY A 311 -13.47 14.05 15.78
CA GLY A 311 -13.13 15.47 15.60
C GLY A 311 -12.30 15.83 14.36
N ILE A 312 -12.01 14.87 13.46
CA ILE A 312 -11.41 15.16 12.16
C ILE A 312 -12.53 15.51 11.14
N GLY A 313 -12.91 16.79 11.06
CA GLY A 313 -13.86 17.26 10.04
C GLY A 313 -15.31 16.82 10.29
N ARG A 314 -16.18 16.89 9.27
CA ARG A 314 -17.63 16.66 9.42
C ARG A 314 -17.91 15.25 9.95
N ASP A 315 -18.15 15.21 11.25
CA ASP A 315 -18.72 14.18 12.13
C ASP A 315 -18.88 12.78 11.53
N ASP A 316 -18.01 11.89 12.03
CA ASP A 316 -18.14 10.43 12.15
C ASP A 316 -18.12 9.55 10.89
N VAL A 317 -18.04 10.05 9.66
CA VAL A 317 -18.03 9.16 8.46
C VAL A 317 -16.93 8.09 8.49
N LEU A 318 -15.68 8.45 8.87
CA LEU A 318 -14.60 7.46 9.00
C LEU A 318 -14.79 6.52 10.20
N VAL A 319 -15.38 7.03 11.28
CA VAL A 319 -15.68 6.22 12.48
C VAL A 319 -16.79 5.23 12.17
N ASP A 320 -17.81 5.65 11.43
CA ASP A 320 -18.89 4.81 10.93
C ASP A 320 -18.34 3.74 9.98
N LEU A 321 -17.51 4.13 9.00
CA LEU A 321 -16.88 3.17 8.07
C LEU A 321 -16.04 2.10 8.77
N LEU A 322 -15.32 2.49 9.84
CA LEU A 322 -14.56 1.58 10.69
C LEU A 322 -15.44 0.80 11.67
N GLY A 323 -16.62 1.33 12.00
CA GLY A 323 -17.57 0.83 13.00
C GLY A 323 -18.70 -0.03 12.44
N GLU A 324 -18.85 -0.12 11.11
CA GLU A 324 -19.94 -0.81 10.41
C GLU A 324 -20.07 -2.30 10.78
N ASP A 325 -18.94 -3.00 10.91
CA ASP A 325 -18.90 -4.44 11.18
C ASP A 325 -17.91 -4.75 12.32
N PRO A 326 -18.40 -5.19 13.50
CA PRO A 326 -17.57 -5.56 14.64
C PRO A 326 -16.60 -6.74 14.38
N ASP A 327 -16.93 -7.60 13.41
CA ASP A 327 -16.10 -8.75 13.07
C ASP A 327 -15.02 -8.41 12.04
N SER A 328 -15.13 -7.25 11.37
CA SER A 328 -14.18 -6.78 10.37
C SER A 328 -12.79 -6.51 10.95
N PHE A 329 -11.77 -6.72 10.12
CA PHE A 329 -10.38 -6.52 10.54
C PHE A 329 -10.07 -5.05 10.81
N GLU A 330 -10.62 -4.12 10.02
CA GLU A 330 -10.45 -2.69 10.25
C GLU A 330 -11.03 -2.23 11.59
N TYR A 331 -12.17 -2.79 12.01
CA TYR A 331 -12.76 -2.51 13.32
C TYR A 331 -11.87 -3.03 14.45
N LYS A 332 -11.41 -4.29 14.35
CA LYS A 332 -10.49 -4.88 15.33
C LYS A 332 -9.20 -4.05 15.44
N PHE A 333 -8.62 -3.62 14.33
CA PHE A 333 -7.43 -2.76 14.34
C PHE A 333 -7.70 -1.41 15.01
N TYR A 334 -8.80 -0.73 14.66
CA TYR A 334 -9.17 0.55 15.26
C TYR A 334 -9.39 0.43 16.79
N THR A 335 -10.16 -0.57 17.22
CA THR A 335 -10.56 -0.73 18.62
C THR A 335 -9.49 -1.34 19.52
N GLN A 336 -8.64 -2.23 19.01
CA GLN A 336 -7.63 -2.94 19.80
C GLN A 336 -6.24 -2.29 19.73
N VAL A 337 -5.97 -1.45 18.72
CA VAL A 337 -4.67 -0.75 18.57
C VAL A 337 -4.84 0.76 18.70
N MET A 338 -5.60 1.41 17.81
CA MET A 338 -5.65 2.88 17.77
C MET A 338 -6.30 3.49 19.01
N ILE A 339 -7.44 2.97 19.46
CA ILE A 339 -8.12 3.47 20.66
C ILE A 339 -7.26 3.30 21.92
N PRO A 340 -6.67 2.12 22.21
CA PRO A 340 -5.78 1.96 23.36
C PRO A 340 -4.57 2.91 23.31
N LEU A 341 -3.93 3.09 22.15
CA LEU A 341 -2.85 4.07 21.99
C LEU A 341 -3.32 5.49 22.33
N SER A 342 -4.51 5.89 21.87
CA SER A 342 -5.06 7.22 22.15
C SER A 342 -5.35 7.48 23.63
N LYS A 343 -5.65 6.42 24.38
CA LYS A 343 -5.92 6.45 25.82
C LYS A 343 -4.66 6.21 26.66
N CYS A 344 -3.49 6.19 26.03
CA CYS A 344 -2.20 5.85 26.65
C CYS A 344 -2.16 4.45 27.31
N ASN A 345 -2.99 3.51 26.84
CA ASN A 345 -2.98 2.12 27.28
C ASN A 345 -2.05 1.28 26.38
N PHE A 346 -0.75 1.49 26.54
CA PHE A 346 0.27 0.90 25.68
C PHE A 346 0.41 -0.61 25.85
N SER A 347 0.20 -1.13 27.06
CA SER A 347 0.23 -2.58 27.33
C SER A 347 -0.82 -3.34 26.53
N GLN A 348 -2.05 -2.81 26.45
CA GLN A 348 -3.11 -3.41 25.65
C GLN A 348 -2.80 -3.40 24.14
N ALA A 349 -2.34 -2.25 23.62
CA ALA A 349 -1.98 -2.13 22.20
C ALA A 349 -0.82 -3.08 21.84
N LYS A 350 0.19 -3.18 22.70
CA LYS A 350 1.33 -4.07 22.53
C LYS A 350 0.93 -5.54 22.56
N ALA A 351 0.12 -5.95 23.55
CA ALA A 351 -0.40 -7.31 23.65
C ALA A 351 -1.19 -7.74 22.39
N CYS A 352 -1.95 -6.81 21.79
CA CYS A 352 -2.62 -7.05 20.51
C CYS A 352 -1.62 -7.27 19.35
N LEU A 353 -0.60 -6.41 19.23
CA LEU A 353 0.44 -6.54 18.20
C LEU A 353 1.39 -7.74 18.43
N GLU A 354 1.38 -8.35 19.61
CA GLU A 354 2.07 -9.61 19.94
C GLU A 354 1.21 -10.85 19.76
N ASN A 355 -0.12 -10.67 19.70
CA ASN A 355 -1.04 -11.77 19.49
C ASN A 355 -0.81 -12.41 18.11
N HIS A 356 -0.36 -13.67 18.11
CA HIS A 356 -0.07 -14.40 16.88
C HIS A 356 -1.27 -14.49 15.92
N SER A 357 -2.50 -14.62 16.41
CA SER A 357 -3.68 -14.68 15.55
C SER A 357 -3.89 -13.36 14.82
N PHE A 358 -3.86 -12.24 15.56
CA PHE A 358 -4.04 -10.90 15.00
C PHE A 358 -2.95 -10.56 13.98
N VAL A 359 -1.69 -10.87 14.31
CA VAL A 359 -0.54 -10.65 13.43
C VAL A 359 -0.64 -11.51 12.16
N LYS A 360 -1.11 -12.76 12.26
CA LYS A 360 -1.32 -13.63 11.08
C LYS A 360 -2.40 -13.06 10.17
N GLU A 361 -3.53 -12.63 10.72
CA GLU A 361 -4.62 -12.00 9.98
C GLU A 361 -4.15 -10.73 9.27
N MET A 362 -3.39 -9.89 9.98
CA MET A 362 -2.77 -8.68 9.44
C MET A 362 -1.82 -8.99 8.28
N LEU A 363 -0.93 -9.98 8.43
CA LEU A 363 0.02 -10.36 7.37
C LEU A 363 -0.70 -10.97 6.17
N ALA A 364 -1.64 -11.89 6.39
CA ALA A 364 -2.34 -12.56 5.29
C ALA A 364 -3.11 -11.54 4.42
N ASN A 365 -3.79 -10.58 5.05
CA ASN A 365 -4.64 -9.64 4.34
C ASN A 365 -3.91 -8.39 3.81
N LEU A 366 -2.78 -7.98 4.42
CA LEU A 366 -2.16 -6.68 4.13
C LEU A 366 -0.67 -6.73 3.75
N GLU A 367 0.04 -7.85 3.92
CA GLU A 367 1.50 -7.89 3.72
C GLU A 367 1.91 -7.43 2.30
N TYR A 368 1.13 -7.76 1.28
CA TYR A 368 1.42 -7.34 -0.10
C TYR A 368 1.34 -5.80 -0.29
N ASN A 369 0.70 -5.07 0.62
CA ASN A 369 0.69 -3.61 0.67
C ASN A 369 1.78 -3.02 1.57
N PHE A 370 2.40 -3.81 2.45
CA PHE A 370 3.40 -3.28 3.37
C PHE A 370 4.63 -2.74 2.64
N PRO A 371 5.27 -1.69 3.21
CA PRO A 371 6.41 -1.06 2.58
C PRO A 371 7.62 -1.97 2.41
N VAL A 372 8.34 -1.74 1.31
CA VAL A 372 9.44 -2.62 0.86
C VAL A 372 10.74 -2.39 1.63
N SER A 373 10.96 -1.21 2.20
CA SER A 373 12.26 -0.78 2.75
C SER A 373 12.56 -1.24 4.18
N CYS A 374 11.89 -2.28 4.70
CA CYS A 374 12.33 -2.94 5.92
C CYS A 374 13.52 -3.90 5.68
N ARG A 375 14.26 -3.74 4.58
CA ARG A 375 15.49 -4.51 4.31
C ARG A 375 16.64 -3.86 5.07
N THR A 376 17.44 -4.67 5.74
CA THR A 376 18.67 -4.22 6.39
C THR A 376 19.71 -3.83 5.34
N THR A 377 20.63 -2.94 5.72
CA THR A 377 21.67 -2.37 4.85
C THR A 377 22.65 -3.40 4.27
N ASP A 378 22.70 -4.59 4.85
CA ASP A 378 23.50 -5.75 4.42
C ASP A 378 22.79 -6.62 3.36
N GLY A 379 21.57 -6.25 2.94
CA GLY A 379 20.78 -7.01 1.97
C GLY A 379 20.08 -8.24 2.57
N SER A 380 20.15 -8.44 3.89
CA SER A 380 19.36 -9.47 4.56
C SER A 380 17.90 -9.02 4.76
N TYR A 381 17.01 -9.96 5.07
CA TYR A 381 15.63 -9.61 5.41
C TYR A 381 15.67 -8.92 6.78
N GLY A 382 15.46 -7.60 6.78
CA GLY A 382 15.33 -6.85 8.03
C GLY A 382 14.05 -7.19 8.79
N PRO A 383 13.82 -6.56 9.95
CA PRO A 383 12.67 -6.84 10.79
C PRO A 383 11.37 -6.68 9.97
N SER A 384 10.37 -7.52 10.25
CA SER A 384 9.08 -7.39 9.57
C SER A 384 8.51 -5.99 9.78
N PHE A 385 7.70 -5.50 8.84
CA PHE A 385 7.07 -4.18 8.96
C PHE A 385 6.28 -4.02 10.28
N ILE A 386 5.75 -5.12 10.82
CA ILE A 386 5.05 -5.15 12.12
C ILE A 386 6.03 -4.87 13.27
N VAL A 387 7.23 -5.45 13.24
CA VAL A 387 8.27 -5.15 14.24
C VAL A 387 8.70 -3.68 14.13
N TYR A 388 8.83 -3.16 12.91
CA TYR A 388 9.12 -1.74 12.70
C TYR A 388 8.00 -0.82 13.23
N LEU A 389 6.73 -1.17 13.01
CA LEU A 389 5.58 -0.45 13.56
C LEU A 389 5.61 -0.43 15.09
N LYS A 390 5.90 -1.57 15.74
CA LYS A 390 6.06 -1.63 17.21
C LYS A 390 7.15 -0.70 17.70
N LEU A 391 8.32 -0.75 17.07
CA LEU A 391 9.44 0.12 17.43
C LEU A 391 9.06 1.60 17.31
N ILE A 392 8.34 2.00 16.27
CA ILE A 392 7.87 3.39 16.12
C ILE A 392 6.90 3.79 17.23
N ILE A 393 6.01 2.88 17.63
CA ILE A 393 5.11 3.12 18.78
C ILE A 393 5.93 3.31 20.06
N ASP A 394 6.90 2.44 20.33
CA ASP A 394 7.76 2.52 21.52
C ASP A 394 8.59 3.81 21.53
N MET A 395 9.18 4.18 20.39
CA MET A 395 9.94 5.43 20.23
C MET A 395 9.08 6.66 20.51
N LYS A 396 7.85 6.70 19.98
CA LYS A 396 6.93 7.83 20.22
C LYS A 396 6.50 7.91 21.68
N ASN A 397 6.23 6.77 22.31
CA ASN A 397 5.91 6.71 23.73
C ASN A 397 7.09 7.13 24.60
N PHE A 398 8.30 6.69 24.26
CA PHE A 398 9.52 7.09 24.93
C PHE A 398 9.67 8.61 24.95
N PHE A 399 9.55 9.27 23.79
CA PHE A 399 9.59 10.74 23.72
C PHE A 399 8.47 11.39 24.51
N MET A 400 7.24 10.88 24.43
CA MET A 400 6.11 11.41 25.20
C MET A 400 6.38 11.34 26.72
N ILE A 401 6.90 10.20 27.22
CA ILE A 401 7.23 10.01 28.64
C ILE A 401 8.36 10.96 29.07
N LEU A 402 9.39 11.14 28.25
CA LEU A 402 10.49 12.06 28.56
C LEU A 402 10.05 13.53 28.54
N THR A 403 9.17 13.93 27.63
CA THR A 403 8.64 15.30 27.64
C THR A 403 7.77 15.59 28.88
N SER A 404 7.22 14.56 29.52
CA SER A 404 6.36 14.69 30.70
C SER A 404 7.08 14.40 32.03
N SER A 405 8.31 13.88 32.00
CA SER A 405 9.05 13.44 33.18
C SER A 405 10.47 14.02 33.17
N THR A 406 10.88 14.68 34.26
CA THR A 406 12.26 15.20 34.39
C THR A 406 13.29 14.08 34.53
N GLN A 407 12.90 12.97 35.13
CA GLN A 407 13.75 11.83 35.37
C GLN A 407 12.89 10.56 35.48
N ILE A 408 13.30 9.47 34.82
CA ILE A 408 12.61 8.19 34.87
C ILE A 408 13.60 7.03 34.83
N SER A 409 13.48 6.10 35.80
CA SER A 409 14.30 4.90 35.80
C SER A 409 13.95 4.00 34.60
N LYS A 410 14.95 3.28 34.10
CA LYS A 410 14.81 2.28 33.04
C LYS A 410 13.67 1.31 33.31
N SER A 411 13.63 0.72 34.51
CA SER A 411 12.57 -0.21 34.92
C SER A 411 11.17 0.41 34.85
N LYS A 412 11.01 1.66 35.29
CA LYS A 412 9.71 2.34 35.26
C LYS A 412 9.29 2.72 33.85
N LEU A 413 10.24 3.14 33.01
CA LEU A 413 10.00 3.44 31.59
C LEU A 413 9.46 2.20 30.87
N PHE A 414 10.13 1.06 30.98
CA PHE A 414 9.70 -0.18 30.33
C PHE A 414 8.33 -0.65 30.83
N GLN A 415 8.06 -0.51 32.13
CA GLN A 415 6.73 -0.78 32.67
C GLN A 415 5.64 0.11 32.03
N LEU A 416 5.92 1.41 31.83
CA LEU A 416 4.99 2.34 31.17
C LEU A 416 4.81 2.04 29.69
N LEU A 417 5.85 1.53 29.00
CA LEU A 417 5.77 1.04 27.63
C LEU A 417 4.99 -0.28 27.51
N GLY A 418 4.63 -0.91 28.63
CA GLY A 418 3.89 -2.17 28.65
C GLY A 418 4.79 -3.41 28.58
N TYR A 419 6.07 -3.30 28.95
CA TYR A 419 6.95 -4.44 29.14
C TYR A 419 6.80 -5.00 30.56
N SER A 420 6.81 -6.32 30.66
CA SER A 420 6.74 -7.05 31.93
C SER A 420 8.13 -7.43 32.43
N GLU A 421 8.30 -7.63 33.75
CA GLU A 421 9.56 -8.17 34.31
C GLU A 421 9.86 -9.61 33.83
N SER A 422 8.86 -10.28 33.23
CA SER A 422 8.99 -11.61 32.61
C SER A 422 9.36 -11.58 31.12
N ASP A 423 9.40 -10.40 30.49
CA ASP A 423 9.84 -10.26 29.11
C ASP A 423 11.34 -10.59 29.02
N SER A 424 11.80 -11.05 27.85
CA SER A 424 13.20 -11.47 27.72
C SER A 424 14.14 -10.30 28.04
N SER A 425 15.18 -10.57 28.85
CA SER A 425 16.17 -9.56 29.21
C SER A 425 16.85 -8.94 27.98
N ASP A 426 16.94 -9.73 26.91
CA ASP A 426 17.59 -9.38 25.66
C ASP A 426 16.74 -8.36 24.86
N ASP A 427 15.41 -8.54 24.79
CA ASP A 427 14.52 -7.58 24.11
C ASP A 427 14.55 -6.19 24.79
N ILE A 428 14.54 -6.18 26.12
CA ILE A 428 14.62 -4.93 26.91
C ILE A 428 15.99 -4.27 26.72
N HIS A 429 17.06 -5.06 26.70
CA HIS A 429 18.42 -4.57 26.49
C HIS A 429 18.59 -3.96 25.09
N ASP A 430 18.07 -4.61 24.05
CA ASP A 430 18.16 -4.15 22.67
C ASP A 430 17.34 -2.88 22.44
N LEU A 431 16.14 -2.80 23.02
CA LEU A 431 15.33 -1.59 22.95
C LEU A 431 15.97 -0.43 23.73
N ASN A 432 16.54 -0.69 24.90
CA ASN A 432 17.28 0.31 25.68
C ASN A 432 18.47 0.85 24.87
N SER A 433 19.24 -0.04 24.24
CA SER A 433 20.35 0.32 23.36
C SER A 433 19.88 1.15 22.17
N THR A 434 18.69 0.84 21.63
CA THR A 434 18.07 1.62 20.55
C THR A 434 17.70 3.03 21.01
N PHE A 435 17.11 3.19 22.19
CA PHE A 435 16.79 4.51 22.76
C PHE A 435 18.05 5.35 22.99
N ILE A 436 19.10 4.76 23.56
CA ILE A 436 20.40 5.42 23.74
C ILE A 436 20.99 5.81 22.38
N GLY A 437 20.94 4.90 21.41
CA GLY A 437 21.41 5.15 20.05
C GLY A 437 20.68 6.33 19.39
N VAL A 438 19.36 6.45 19.59
CA VAL A 438 18.59 7.59 19.07
C VAL A 438 18.95 8.89 19.78
N ILE A 439 19.12 8.89 21.11
CA ILE A 439 19.58 10.06 21.86
C ILE A 439 20.90 10.58 21.28
N VAL A 440 21.85 9.68 21.03
CA VAL A 440 23.16 10.02 20.47
C VAL A 440 23.05 10.48 19.01
N ALA A 441 22.32 9.75 18.17
CA ALA A 441 22.22 10.03 16.74
C ALA A 441 21.51 11.35 16.43
N LEU A 442 20.50 11.71 17.23
CA LEU A 442 19.78 12.98 17.11
C LEU A 442 20.39 14.11 17.96
N ASP A 443 21.52 13.85 18.64
CA ASP A 443 22.21 14.77 19.54
C ASP A 443 21.25 15.42 20.58
N LEU A 444 20.36 14.59 21.14
CA LEU A 444 19.31 15.04 22.06
C LEU A 444 19.86 15.56 23.40
N GLY A 445 21.14 15.27 23.68
CA GLY A 445 21.87 15.87 24.80
C GLY A 445 21.91 17.40 24.72
N ARG A 446 21.89 17.98 23.50
CA ARG A 446 21.80 19.45 23.35
C ARG A 446 20.50 20.01 23.87
N TYR A 447 19.42 19.23 23.77
CA TYR A 447 18.07 19.53 24.23
C TYR A 447 17.81 19.02 25.66
N GLY A 448 18.86 18.59 26.38
CA GLY A 448 18.78 18.22 27.78
C GLY A 448 18.24 16.81 28.04
N ILE A 449 18.15 15.96 27.00
CA ILE A 449 17.79 14.54 27.15
C ILE A 449 19.07 13.71 27.23
N THR A 450 19.26 12.99 28.33
CA THR A 450 20.44 12.14 28.55
C THR A 450 20.07 10.81 29.21
N TYR A 451 20.98 9.84 29.13
CA TYR A 451 20.89 8.57 29.84
C TYR A 451 22.12 8.40 30.75
N ASP A 452 21.87 8.16 32.03
CA ASP A 452 22.89 7.81 33.01
C ASP A 452 22.97 6.28 33.13
N ALA A 453 24.08 5.71 32.68
CA ALA A 453 24.31 4.27 32.73
C ALA A 453 24.63 3.75 34.13
N GLY A 454 25.11 4.61 35.04
CA GLY A 454 25.44 4.21 36.42
C GLY A 454 24.19 4.03 37.28
N GLU A 455 23.21 4.91 37.10
CA GLU A 455 21.93 4.87 37.83
C GLU A 455 20.81 4.15 37.03
N GLU A 456 21.05 3.84 35.75
CA GLU A 456 20.06 3.34 34.78
C GLU A 456 18.83 4.26 34.65
N VAL A 457 19.08 5.54 34.44
CA VAL A 457 18.04 6.58 34.44
C VAL A 457 18.08 7.43 33.18
N PHE A 458 16.92 7.65 32.58
CA PHE A 458 16.74 8.68 31.56
C PHE A 458 16.36 9.99 32.23
N SER A 459 16.95 11.09 31.78
CA SER A 459 16.65 12.42 32.30
C SER A 459 16.35 13.41 31.18
N HIS A 460 15.46 14.35 31.47
CA HIS A 460 15.14 15.50 30.65
C HIS A 460 15.25 16.74 31.54
N GLN A 461 16.37 17.44 31.42
CA GLN A 461 16.59 18.71 32.11
C GLN A 461 16.37 19.84 31.11
N PRO A 462 15.43 20.77 31.36
CA PRO A 462 15.30 21.93 30.51
C PRO A 462 16.63 22.67 30.51
N VAL A 463 17.14 22.89 29.31
CA VAL A 463 18.35 23.65 29.11
C VAL A 463 18.05 25.09 29.54
N GLU A 464 18.77 25.65 30.52
CA GLU A 464 18.57 27.04 30.93
C GLU A 464 18.82 27.98 29.72
N ASP A 465 17.75 28.55 29.17
CA ASP A 465 17.69 29.25 27.87
C ASP A 465 18.65 30.44 27.74
N SER A 466 19.02 31.11 28.83
CA SER A 466 19.74 32.39 28.73
C SER A 466 21.19 32.29 28.25
N SER A 467 21.89 31.18 28.48
CA SER A 467 23.32 31.06 28.12
C SER A 467 23.54 30.38 26.77
N LYS A 468 22.66 29.45 26.38
CA LYS A 468 22.77 28.69 25.13
C LYS A 468 22.12 29.38 23.94
N GLU A 469 21.04 30.15 24.08
CA GLU A 469 20.58 31.04 22.99
C GLU A 469 21.65 32.09 22.67
N ILE A 470 22.30 32.67 23.67
CA ILE A 470 23.39 33.62 23.45
C ILE A 470 24.59 32.93 22.80
N ALA A 471 24.96 31.72 23.24
CA ALA A 471 26.07 30.98 22.64
C ALA A 471 25.78 30.54 21.19
N THR A 472 24.57 30.04 20.90
CA THR A 472 24.16 29.66 19.54
C THR A 472 23.95 30.86 18.63
N LEU A 473 23.43 31.98 19.13
CA LEU A 473 23.40 33.26 18.40
C LEU A 473 24.82 33.78 18.15
N GLN A 474 25.74 33.63 19.11
CA GLN A 474 27.15 34.01 18.93
C GLN A 474 27.85 33.12 17.90
N GLU A 475 27.58 31.82 17.89
CA GLU A 475 28.11 30.87 16.91
C GLU A 475 27.56 31.17 15.50
N ASN A 476 26.25 31.38 15.38
CA ASN A 476 25.61 31.79 14.12
C ASN A 476 26.10 33.17 13.62
N ILE A 477 26.36 34.12 14.52
CA ILE A 477 26.96 35.42 14.18
C ILE A 477 28.42 35.26 13.73
N ALA A 478 29.19 34.37 14.38
CA ALA A 478 30.57 34.10 14.00
C ALA A 478 30.64 33.46 12.61
N ASP A 479 29.73 32.52 12.30
CA ASP A 479 29.64 31.88 10.99
C ASP A 479 29.21 32.87 9.90
N LEU A 480 28.18 33.70 10.16
CA LEU A 480 27.80 34.79 9.25
C LEU A 480 28.92 35.81 9.03
N GLN A 481 29.70 36.14 10.07
CA GLN A 481 30.85 37.04 9.92
C GLN A 481 31.97 36.40 9.10
N ASN A 482 32.20 35.09 9.23
CA ASN A 482 33.17 34.36 8.43
C ASN A 482 32.71 34.28 6.97
N GLU A 483 31.43 34.08 6.72
CA GLU A 483 30.85 34.05 5.38
C GLU A 483 30.91 35.43 4.70
N VAL A 484 30.56 36.50 5.42
CA VAL A 484 30.71 37.89 4.94
C VAL A 484 32.17 38.24 4.65
N LYS A 485 33.11 37.82 5.52
CA LYS A 485 34.55 38.01 5.26
C LYS A 485 35.02 37.23 4.04
N ALA A 486 34.55 35.99 3.85
CA ALA A 486 34.87 35.19 2.68
C ALA A 486 34.32 35.82 1.38
N VAL A 487 33.09 36.34 1.40
CA VAL A 487 32.49 37.08 0.27
C VAL A 487 33.24 38.38 0.00
N THR A 488 33.62 39.12 1.04
CA THR A 488 34.41 40.37 0.89
C THR A 488 35.81 40.09 0.33
N LEU A 489 36.45 39.00 0.76
CA LEU A 489 37.75 38.57 0.23
C LEU A 489 37.62 38.12 -1.24
N SER A 490 36.56 37.39 -1.57
CA SER A 490 36.24 36.97 -2.94
C SER A 490 36.01 38.17 -3.87
N ASN A 491 35.25 39.17 -3.40
CA ASN A 491 35.00 40.40 -4.15
C ASN A 491 36.30 41.22 -4.35
N LYS A 492 37.15 41.34 -3.32
CA LYS A 492 38.47 41.98 -3.45
C LYS A 492 39.40 41.24 -4.41
N MET A 493 39.39 39.90 -4.39
CA MET A 493 40.16 39.10 -5.34
C MET A 493 39.63 39.29 -6.77
N THR A 494 38.31 39.41 -6.92
CA THR A 494 37.67 39.66 -8.21
C THR A 494 37.99 41.06 -8.74
N GLU A 495 37.97 42.09 -7.89
CA GLU A 495 38.41 43.45 -8.24
C GLU A 495 39.90 43.49 -8.62
N LEU A 496 40.78 42.84 -7.86
CA LEU A 496 42.20 42.75 -8.18
C LEU A 496 42.47 41.99 -9.49
N LEU A 497 41.68 40.96 -9.78
CA LEU A 497 41.75 40.25 -11.05
C LEU A 497 41.22 41.10 -12.21
N LEU A 498 40.14 41.86 -12.00
CA LEU A 498 39.63 42.81 -12.99
C LEU A 498 40.61 43.95 -13.25
N GLU A 499 41.22 44.54 -12.22
CA GLU A 499 42.30 45.52 -12.39
C GLU A 499 43.47 44.92 -13.17
N LYS A 500 43.90 43.69 -12.86
CA LYS A 500 45.01 43.04 -13.58
C LYS A 500 44.71 42.72 -15.05
N TYR A 501 43.46 42.54 -15.43
CA TYR A 501 43.07 42.21 -16.82
C TYR A 501 42.61 43.43 -17.63
N PHE A 502 42.26 44.54 -16.98
CA PHE A 502 41.75 45.76 -17.62
C PHE A 502 42.59 47.03 -17.34
N SER A 503 43.75 46.89 -16.68
CA SER A 503 44.88 47.84 -16.75
C SER A 503 46.04 47.24 -17.53
#